data_AF-A0A1Z3HRU8-F1
#
_entry.id   AF-A0A1Z3HRU8-F1
#
_cell.length_a   1.000
_cell.length_b   1.000
_cell.length_c   1.000
_cell.angle_alpha   90.00
_cell.angle_beta   90.00
_cell.angle_gamma   90.00
#
_symmetry.space_group_name_H-M   'P 1'
#
loop_
_entity.id
_entity.type
_entity.pdbx_description
1 polymer ?
#
loop_
_entity_poly.entity_id
_entity_poly.type
_entity_poly.pdbx_seq_one_letter_code
_entity_poly.pdbx_strand_id
1 'polypeptide(L)'
;MPYSEFKTQNSKLKTQNSKLKTQNSKPIPIPHHSITPSPHHSISALRPPSSAEPAMFNSPRANARQSDLSQLGHELLQALAAAADGQMEGLQQTRDTQVAMTALLQTEAQRLQHKYGPDHSRVQQINTTLQRNTAIVNDLAVELEIATIRQPDVDEKSALVQGRVVDRRYRGMAGLVVYLGNEQRQPLRFLGTAETDGSGYYALTIAPETLAKLAEAAPDGVFLGVCTPQGRVVYQRPEAIFPQGGDRLTLEVVLQRDDLSPVDGGKPVEPPAAKAWVVRGQVVDANTSEAIAGVQVSAIDNNRRFDDKLGSAITDAKGTFRITYDFQSRHDAPEDRGPDLYVTVIDEAGNQLFSSQSELRPNASREEEFKIAIAASTTPGATELPLNGSVLWFATGSTKFRQDDDRLNGERLLKLAIRRTQQFIRQNPNGQIALQGYASSEDGTPEEALSLAEKRAEVVQAMLVQANLPANQLSVAAQGIDDSYAEVSLNQRVDIVLLPGRLGRDRIGNRPRGNRFDPSRF
;
A
#
# COMPACT_ATOMS: atom_id res chain seq x y z
N MET A 1 -65.30 2.35 -25.51
CA MET A 1 -64.02 1.65 -25.77
C MET A 1 -63.14 1.83 -24.55
N PRO A 2 -63.00 0.82 -23.68
CA PRO A 2 -62.36 0.97 -22.38
C PRO A 2 -60.84 0.76 -22.44
N TYR A 3 -60.16 1.41 -21.50
CA TYR A 3 -58.73 1.28 -21.23
C TYR A 3 -58.39 -0.13 -20.74
N SER A 4 -57.40 -0.77 -21.36
CA SER A 4 -56.83 -2.04 -20.94
C SER A 4 -55.70 -1.81 -19.93
N GLU A 5 -55.91 -2.20 -18.67
CA GLU A 5 -54.88 -2.31 -17.64
C GLU A 5 -53.94 -3.48 -17.95
N PHE A 6 -52.65 -3.21 -18.15
CA PHE A 6 -51.61 -4.24 -18.15
C PHE A 6 -51.22 -4.58 -16.71
N LYS A 7 -51.68 -5.73 -16.22
CA LYS A 7 -51.15 -6.35 -15.00
C LYS A 7 -49.82 -7.04 -15.31
N THR A 8 -48.71 -6.48 -14.83
CA THR A 8 -47.42 -7.18 -14.77
C THR A 8 -47.45 -8.24 -13.69
N GLN A 9 -47.47 -9.51 -14.10
CA GLN A 9 -47.23 -10.66 -13.23
C GLN A 9 -45.72 -10.77 -12.93
N ASN A 10 -45.33 -10.52 -11.69
CA ASN A 10 -44.00 -10.85 -11.19
C ASN A 10 -43.88 -12.37 -11.01
N SER A 11 -43.13 -13.02 -11.91
CA SER A 11 -42.72 -14.41 -11.76
C SER A 11 -41.69 -14.53 -10.63
N LYS A 12 -42.09 -15.20 -9.54
CA LYS A 12 -41.20 -15.62 -8.45
C LYS A 12 -40.19 -16.63 -8.98
N LEU A 13 -38.95 -16.20 -9.22
CA LEU A 13 -37.80 -17.09 -9.37
C LEU A 13 -37.39 -17.58 -7.98
N LYS A 14 -37.72 -18.85 -7.68
CA LYS A 14 -37.16 -19.59 -6.55
C LYS A 14 -35.72 -19.96 -6.89
N THR A 15 -34.75 -19.34 -6.24
CA THR A 15 -33.37 -19.84 -6.20
C THR A 15 -33.30 -21.03 -5.24
N GLN A 16 -33.04 -22.21 -5.79
CA GLN A 16 -32.70 -23.41 -5.02
C GLN A 16 -31.23 -23.32 -4.61
N ASN A 17 -30.98 -23.06 -3.33
CA ASN A 17 -29.66 -23.27 -2.74
C ASN A 17 -29.41 -24.77 -2.57
N SER A 18 -28.39 -25.28 -3.26
CA SER A 18 -27.84 -26.62 -3.10
C SER A 18 -27.20 -26.75 -1.71
N LYS A 19 -27.80 -27.57 -0.84
CA LYS A 19 -27.19 -28.02 0.41
C LYS A 19 -26.06 -29.00 0.10
N LEU A 20 -24.81 -28.54 0.19
CA LEU A 20 -23.65 -29.43 0.36
C LEU A 20 -23.65 -29.95 1.80
N LYS A 21 -24.02 -31.23 1.96
CA LYS A 21 -23.84 -31.99 3.20
C LYS A 21 -22.37 -32.38 3.32
N THR A 22 -21.64 -31.81 4.27
CA THR A 22 -20.41 -32.41 4.77
C THR A 22 -20.76 -33.59 5.68
N GLN A 23 -20.26 -34.77 5.33
CA GLN A 23 -20.37 -35.97 6.18
C GLN A 23 -19.34 -35.87 7.30
N ASN A 24 -19.82 -35.83 8.54
CA ASN A 24 -18.99 -35.93 9.74
C ASN A 24 -18.47 -37.37 9.90
N SER A 25 -17.15 -37.51 9.94
CA SER A 25 -16.43 -38.72 10.36
C SER A 25 -16.68 -38.98 11.85
N LYS A 26 -17.04 -40.23 12.19
CA LYS A 26 -17.23 -40.70 13.57
C LYS A 26 -15.89 -40.67 14.35
N PRO A 27 -15.90 -40.34 15.66
CA PRO A 27 -14.74 -40.54 16.52
C PRO A 27 -14.59 -42.02 16.94
N ILE A 28 -13.35 -42.49 16.97
CA ILE A 28 -12.92 -43.78 17.51
C ILE A 28 -12.84 -43.68 19.04
N PRO A 29 -13.36 -44.64 19.82
CA PRO A 29 -13.30 -44.60 21.28
C PRO A 29 -11.94 -45.08 21.81
N ILE A 30 -11.35 -44.31 22.72
CA ILE A 30 -10.15 -44.67 23.50
C ILE A 30 -10.61 -45.20 24.87
N PRO A 31 -10.06 -46.33 25.38
CA PRO A 31 -10.47 -46.87 26.67
C PRO A 31 -9.87 -46.10 27.85
N HIS A 32 -10.71 -45.78 28.84
CA HIS A 32 -10.33 -45.18 30.11
C HIS A 32 -9.76 -46.23 31.06
N HIS A 33 -8.51 -46.06 31.51
CA HIS A 33 -7.99 -46.74 32.70
C HIS A 33 -8.24 -45.86 33.93
N SER A 34 -8.99 -46.41 34.88
CA SER A 34 -9.29 -45.83 36.18
C SER A 34 -8.11 -46.07 37.14
N ILE A 35 -7.55 -44.99 37.71
CA ILE A 35 -6.66 -45.08 38.87
C ILE A 35 -7.35 -44.42 40.05
N THR A 36 -7.62 -45.21 41.07
CA THR A 36 -8.20 -44.85 42.37
C THR A 36 -7.23 -44.03 43.23
N PRO A 37 -7.72 -43.08 44.05
CA PRO A 37 -6.90 -42.40 45.04
C PRO A 37 -6.91 -43.16 46.38
N SER A 38 -5.73 -43.27 47.01
CA SER A 38 -5.58 -43.67 48.42
C SER A 38 -5.18 -42.47 49.30
N PRO A 39 -5.47 -42.52 50.61
CA PRO A 39 -5.65 -41.32 51.41
C PRO A 39 -4.43 -40.90 52.25
N HIS A 40 -4.49 -39.63 52.66
CA HIS A 40 -3.76 -38.87 53.67
C HIS A 40 -2.88 -39.61 54.69
N HIS A 41 -1.65 -39.10 54.86
CA HIS A 41 -1.02 -39.00 56.17
C HIS A 41 -0.37 -37.62 56.37
N SER A 42 -0.79 -36.95 57.43
CA SER A 42 -0.19 -35.74 58.00
C SER A 42 1.11 -36.09 58.73
N ILE A 43 2.20 -35.35 58.51
CA ILE A 43 3.30 -35.21 59.49
C ILE A 43 3.83 -33.76 59.48
N SER A 44 4.05 -33.29 60.71
CA SER A 44 4.45 -31.98 61.17
C SER A 44 5.84 -31.47 60.74
N ALA A 45 5.92 -30.14 60.72
CA ALA A 45 7.04 -29.23 61.03
C ALA A 45 8.47 -29.79 61.20
N LEU A 46 9.43 -29.19 60.46
CA LEU A 46 10.80 -28.91 60.94
C LEU A 46 11.46 -27.78 60.11
N ARG A 47 12.18 -26.93 60.86
CA ARG A 47 13.05 -25.76 60.56
C ARG A 47 13.78 -25.67 59.20
N PRO A 48 14.15 -24.44 58.77
CA PRO A 48 15.01 -24.19 57.61
C PRO A 48 16.52 -24.19 57.97
N PRO A 49 17.40 -24.58 57.04
CA PRO A 49 18.74 -24.02 56.92
C PRO A 49 18.79 -23.10 55.67
N SER A 50 19.16 -21.83 55.85
CA SER A 50 20.52 -21.33 55.64
C SER A 50 20.92 -21.23 54.17
N SER A 51 20.81 -19.99 53.68
CA SER A 51 21.59 -19.33 52.63
C SER A 51 22.72 -20.15 51.97
N ALA A 52 22.48 -20.52 50.70
CA ALA A 52 23.52 -20.77 49.71
C ALA A 52 23.14 -20.02 48.43
N GLU A 53 24.03 -19.14 47.97
CA GLU A 53 23.90 -18.36 46.74
C GLU A 53 23.74 -19.26 45.51
N PRO A 54 22.82 -18.96 44.57
CA PRO A 54 22.74 -19.68 43.32
C PRO A 54 23.85 -19.18 42.39
N ALA A 55 24.83 -20.04 42.11
CA ALA A 55 25.77 -19.84 41.02
C ALA A 55 25.00 -19.68 39.70
N MET A 56 25.10 -18.50 39.10
CA MET A 56 24.51 -18.17 37.79
C MET A 56 25.21 -18.95 36.68
N PHE A 57 24.77 -20.18 36.44
CA PHE A 57 25.10 -20.94 35.23
C PHE A 57 24.31 -20.38 34.04
N ASN A 58 24.82 -19.32 33.44
CA ASN A 58 24.41 -18.87 32.11
C ASN A 58 24.77 -19.98 31.12
N SER A 59 23.79 -20.80 30.73
CA SER A 59 23.99 -21.94 29.82
C SER A 59 23.94 -21.45 28.37
N PRO A 60 25.07 -21.33 27.64
CA PRO A 60 25.11 -20.81 26.27
C PRO A 60 24.28 -21.61 25.25
N ARG A 61 23.87 -22.85 25.58
CA ARG A 61 23.03 -23.69 24.72
C ARG A 61 21.55 -23.25 24.66
N ALA A 62 21.03 -22.57 25.67
CA ALA A 62 19.64 -22.09 25.64
C ALA A 62 19.49 -20.91 24.69
N ASN A 63 20.44 -19.98 24.69
CA ASN A 63 20.42 -18.79 23.83
C ASN A 63 20.60 -19.13 22.34
N ALA A 64 21.43 -20.14 22.01
CA ALA A 64 21.63 -20.58 20.63
C ALA A 64 20.36 -21.20 20.00
N ARG A 65 19.53 -21.90 20.76
CA ARG A 65 18.26 -22.45 20.24
C ARG A 65 17.19 -21.39 20.05
N GLN A 66 17.25 -20.30 20.82
CA GLN A 66 16.28 -19.22 20.75
C GLN A 66 16.55 -18.30 19.54
N SER A 67 17.82 -18.16 19.13
CA SER A 67 18.18 -17.47 17.88
C SER A 67 17.81 -18.25 16.62
N ASP A 68 17.90 -19.58 16.63
CA ASP A 68 17.53 -20.41 15.47
C ASP A 68 16.03 -20.36 15.18
N LEU A 69 15.19 -20.32 16.24
CA LEU A 69 13.74 -20.26 16.09
C LEU A 69 13.24 -18.89 15.60
N SER A 70 13.87 -17.79 16.03
CA SER A 70 13.50 -16.46 15.52
C SER A 70 13.93 -16.25 14.06
N GLN A 71 15.11 -16.77 13.68
CA GLN A 71 15.57 -16.77 12.29
C GLN A 71 14.61 -17.55 11.37
N LEU A 72 14.23 -18.77 11.78
CA LEU A 72 13.28 -19.59 11.01
C LEU A 72 11.90 -18.91 10.88
N GLY A 73 11.45 -18.23 11.94
CA GLY A 73 10.22 -17.43 11.89
C GLY A 73 10.30 -16.28 10.88
N HIS A 74 11.42 -15.55 10.82
CA HIS A 74 11.64 -14.50 9.84
C HIS A 74 11.72 -15.01 8.40
N GLU A 75 12.42 -16.12 8.16
CA GLU A 75 12.50 -16.74 6.82
C GLU A 75 11.11 -17.19 6.31
N LEU A 76 10.30 -17.78 7.19
CA LEU A 76 8.93 -18.19 6.84
C LEU A 76 8.05 -16.98 6.49
N LEU A 77 8.14 -15.89 7.27
CA LEU A 77 7.40 -14.65 6.99
C LEU A 77 7.84 -14.01 5.66
N GLN A 78 9.14 -14.01 5.36
CA GLN A 78 9.65 -13.53 4.07
C GLN A 78 9.17 -14.41 2.91
N ALA A 79 9.17 -15.73 3.06
CA ALA A 79 8.68 -16.65 2.04
C ALA A 79 7.17 -16.46 1.78
N LEU A 80 6.37 -16.26 2.84
CA LEU A 80 4.94 -15.97 2.73
C LEU A 80 4.68 -14.61 2.05
N ALA A 81 5.46 -13.58 2.39
CA ALA A 81 5.36 -12.28 1.74
C ALA A 81 5.72 -12.37 0.24
N ALA A 82 6.78 -13.08 -0.11
CA ALA A 82 7.16 -13.33 -1.50
C ALA A 82 6.11 -14.14 -2.28
N ALA A 83 5.47 -15.11 -1.63
CA ALA A 83 4.37 -15.87 -2.22
C ALA A 83 3.14 -15.00 -2.47
N ALA A 84 2.80 -14.10 -1.54
CA ALA A 84 1.71 -13.14 -1.70
C ALA A 84 1.98 -12.15 -2.85
N ASP A 85 3.21 -11.63 -2.96
CA ASP A 85 3.63 -10.78 -4.07
C ASP A 85 3.52 -11.51 -5.42
N GLY A 86 3.98 -12.76 -5.49
CA GLY A 86 3.85 -13.60 -6.69
C GLY A 86 2.40 -13.90 -7.07
N GLN A 87 1.51 -14.08 -6.10
CA GLN A 87 0.08 -14.25 -6.34
C GLN A 87 -0.53 -12.97 -6.95
N MET A 88 -0.20 -11.79 -6.41
CA MET A 88 -0.66 -10.52 -6.97
C MET A 88 -0.21 -10.34 -8.42
N GLU A 89 1.05 -10.63 -8.72
CA GLU A 89 1.58 -10.54 -10.09
C GLU A 89 0.86 -11.52 -11.04
N GLY A 90 0.63 -12.76 -10.61
CA GLY A 90 -0.11 -13.76 -11.40
C GLY A 90 -1.56 -13.36 -11.67
N LEU A 91 -2.25 -12.80 -10.67
CA LEU A 91 -3.62 -12.28 -10.83
C LEU A 91 -3.64 -11.09 -11.80
N GLN A 92 -2.67 -10.18 -11.69
CA GLN A 92 -2.54 -9.02 -12.57
C GLN A 92 -2.27 -9.46 -14.02
N GLN A 93 -1.33 -10.37 -14.25
CA GLN A 93 -1.04 -10.91 -15.57
C GLN A 93 -2.26 -11.62 -16.19
N THR A 94 -3.01 -12.38 -15.39
CA THR A 94 -4.24 -13.04 -15.83
C THR A 94 -5.29 -12.02 -16.25
N ARG A 95 -5.48 -10.97 -15.44
CA ARG A 95 -6.40 -9.87 -15.77
C ARG A 95 -6.02 -9.18 -17.07
N ASP A 96 -4.74 -8.83 -17.24
CA ASP A 96 -4.25 -8.13 -18.44
C ASP A 96 -4.46 -8.98 -19.70
N THR A 97 -4.23 -10.30 -19.60
CA THR A 97 -4.53 -11.24 -20.67
C THR A 97 -6.02 -11.26 -21.03
N GLN A 98 -6.91 -11.30 -20.04
CA GLN A 98 -8.37 -11.27 -20.26
C GLN A 98 -8.85 -9.95 -20.88
N VAL A 99 -8.26 -8.82 -20.48
CA VAL A 99 -8.55 -7.51 -21.09
C VAL A 99 -8.14 -7.48 -22.56
N ALA A 100 -6.94 -7.97 -22.89
CA ALA A 100 -6.46 -8.07 -24.26
C ALA A 100 -7.38 -8.96 -25.14
N MET A 101 -7.78 -10.13 -24.61
CA MET A 101 -8.72 -11.02 -25.31
C MET A 101 -10.08 -10.35 -25.54
N THR A 102 -10.58 -9.59 -24.56
CA THR A 102 -11.84 -8.85 -24.68
C THR A 102 -11.78 -7.80 -25.79
N ALA A 103 -10.68 -7.05 -25.91
CA ALA A 103 -10.50 -6.07 -26.98
C ALA A 103 -10.47 -6.70 -28.38
N LEU A 104 -9.82 -7.86 -28.53
CA LEU A 104 -9.81 -8.62 -29.79
C LEU A 104 -11.22 -9.11 -30.17
N LEU A 105 -11.96 -9.66 -29.19
CA LEU A 105 -13.34 -10.11 -29.40
C LEU A 105 -14.29 -8.95 -29.74
N GLN A 106 -14.11 -7.77 -29.14
CA GLN A 106 -14.89 -6.57 -29.49
C GLN A 106 -14.68 -6.16 -30.94
N THR A 107 -13.43 -6.16 -31.42
CA THR A 107 -13.10 -5.84 -32.82
C THR A 107 -13.74 -6.84 -33.79
N GLU A 108 -13.68 -8.14 -33.47
CA GLU A 108 -14.32 -9.18 -34.28
C GLU A 108 -15.86 -9.07 -34.24
N ALA A 109 -16.45 -8.76 -33.08
CA ALA A 109 -17.89 -8.53 -32.95
C ALA A 109 -18.36 -7.39 -33.87
N GLN A 110 -17.66 -6.25 -33.85
CA GLN A 110 -17.95 -5.10 -34.70
C GLN A 110 -17.85 -5.45 -36.19
N ARG A 111 -16.76 -6.15 -36.57
CA ARG A 111 -16.55 -6.59 -37.97
C ARG A 111 -17.68 -7.50 -38.43
N LEU A 112 -18.11 -8.45 -37.60
CA LEU A 112 -19.20 -9.38 -37.92
C LEU A 112 -20.57 -8.70 -37.92
N GLN A 113 -20.80 -7.76 -37.00
CA GLN A 113 -22.03 -6.97 -36.95
C GLN A 113 -22.17 -6.12 -38.22
N HIS A 114 -21.08 -5.52 -38.71
CA HIS A 114 -21.10 -4.78 -39.98
C HIS A 114 -21.37 -5.71 -41.17
N LYS A 115 -20.81 -6.93 -41.16
CA LYS A 115 -20.94 -7.87 -42.28
C LYS A 115 -22.29 -8.60 -42.33
N TYR A 116 -22.85 -8.96 -41.19
CA TYR A 116 -23.98 -9.89 -41.09
C TYR A 116 -25.19 -9.31 -40.33
N GLY A 117 -25.06 -8.13 -39.74
CA GLY A 117 -26.07 -7.55 -38.85
C GLY A 117 -25.95 -8.02 -37.39
N PRO A 118 -26.58 -7.31 -36.45
CA PRO A 118 -26.48 -7.60 -35.01
C PRO A 118 -27.15 -8.92 -34.59
N ASP A 119 -28.17 -9.36 -35.33
CA ASP A 119 -28.96 -10.56 -35.00
C ASP A 119 -28.31 -11.87 -35.47
N HIS A 120 -27.20 -11.80 -36.19
CA HIS A 120 -26.52 -12.99 -36.67
C HIS A 120 -25.99 -13.84 -35.51
N SER A 121 -26.20 -15.16 -35.55
CA SER A 121 -25.85 -16.09 -34.46
C SER A 121 -24.39 -15.97 -33.99
N ARG A 122 -23.45 -15.78 -34.91
CA ARG A 122 -22.03 -15.56 -34.60
C ARG A 122 -21.75 -14.27 -33.81
N VAL A 123 -22.50 -13.19 -34.08
CA VAL A 123 -22.40 -11.93 -33.32
C VAL A 123 -22.94 -12.16 -31.90
N GLN A 124 -24.08 -12.83 -31.77
CA GLN A 124 -24.66 -13.18 -30.47
C GLN A 124 -23.73 -14.07 -29.63
N GLN A 125 -23.06 -15.05 -30.25
CA GLN A 125 -22.07 -15.91 -29.58
C GLN A 125 -20.89 -15.11 -29.04
N ILE A 126 -20.30 -14.21 -29.84
CA ILE A 126 -19.18 -13.38 -29.38
C ILE A 126 -19.62 -12.41 -28.29
N ASN A 127 -20.80 -11.80 -28.41
CA ASN A 127 -21.33 -10.91 -27.38
C ASN A 127 -21.54 -11.66 -26.04
N THR A 128 -21.98 -12.91 -26.09
CA THR A 128 -22.10 -13.75 -24.89
C THR A 128 -20.73 -14.05 -24.27
N THR A 129 -19.70 -14.33 -25.09
CA THR A 129 -18.33 -14.50 -24.60
C THR A 129 -17.76 -13.21 -24.00
N LEU A 130 -18.01 -12.05 -24.64
CA LEU A 130 -17.61 -10.74 -24.13
C LEU A 130 -18.23 -10.45 -22.75
N GLN A 131 -19.51 -10.77 -22.56
CA GLN A 131 -20.19 -10.63 -21.27
C GLN A 131 -19.53 -11.50 -20.19
N ARG A 132 -19.19 -12.76 -20.50
CA ARG A 132 -18.49 -13.65 -19.57
C ARG A 132 -17.08 -13.14 -19.24
N ASN A 133 -16.30 -12.74 -20.24
CA ASN A 133 -14.96 -12.22 -20.01
C ASN A 133 -14.98 -10.93 -19.18
N THR A 134 -15.97 -10.07 -19.40
CA THR A 134 -16.16 -8.85 -18.59
C THR A 134 -16.43 -9.20 -17.13
N ALA A 135 -17.24 -10.22 -16.85
CA ALA A 135 -17.46 -10.70 -15.48
C ALA A 135 -16.15 -11.21 -14.85
N ILE A 136 -15.38 -12.05 -15.56
CA ILE A 136 -14.09 -12.57 -15.08
C ILE A 136 -13.10 -11.43 -14.78
N VAL A 137 -13.01 -10.42 -15.65
CA VAL A 137 -12.13 -9.26 -15.43
C VAL A 137 -12.54 -8.48 -14.19
N ASN A 138 -13.84 -8.33 -13.94
CA ASN A 138 -14.34 -7.65 -12.75
C ASN A 138 -14.01 -8.47 -11.48
N ASP A 139 -14.20 -9.78 -11.51
CA ASP A 139 -13.89 -10.67 -10.39
C ASP A 139 -12.38 -10.62 -10.06
N LEU A 140 -11.52 -10.72 -11.07
CA LEU A 140 -10.06 -10.59 -10.91
C LEU A 140 -9.67 -9.22 -10.33
N ALA A 141 -10.38 -8.16 -10.70
CA ALA A 141 -10.11 -6.83 -10.17
C ALA A 141 -10.53 -6.68 -8.70
N VAL A 142 -11.56 -7.41 -8.24
CA VAL A 142 -11.92 -7.51 -6.81
C VAL A 142 -10.87 -8.32 -6.04
N GLU A 143 -10.40 -9.43 -6.59
CA GLU A 143 -9.35 -10.25 -5.97
C GLU A 143 -8.03 -9.47 -5.81
N LEU A 144 -7.66 -8.68 -6.81
CA LEU A 144 -6.50 -7.78 -6.71
C LEU A 144 -6.68 -6.73 -5.61
N GLU A 145 -7.88 -6.17 -5.44
CA GLU A 145 -8.16 -5.26 -4.32
C GLU A 145 -8.00 -5.97 -2.97
N ILE A 146 -8.53 -7.19 -2.83
CA ILE A 146 -8.41 -7.98 -1.60
C ILE A 146 -6.94 -8.30 -1.30
N ALA A 147 -6.15 -8.66 -2.31
CA ALA A 147 -4.74 -9.01 -2.15
C ALA A 147 -3.88 -7.82 -1.69
N THR A 148 -4.33 -6.58 -1.90
CA THR A 148 -3.61 -5.38 -1.43
C THR A 148 -3.85 -5.07 0.06
N ILE A 149 -4.83 -5.71 0.70
CA ILE A 149 -5.20 -5.44 2.09
C ILE A 149 -4.07 -5.87 3.03
N ARG A 150 -3.60 -4.91 3.85
CA ARG A 150 -2.64 -5.17 4.93
C ARG A 150 -3.36 -5.11 6.26
N GLN A 151 -3.50 -6.25 6.92
CA GLN A 151 -4.08 -6.30 8.26
C GLN A 151 -3.07 -5.77 9.28
N PRO A 152 -3.47 -4.88 10.21
CA PRO A 152 -2.61 -4.44 11.28
C PRO A 152 -2.27 -5.61 12.20
N ASP A 153 -1.04 -5.64 12.68
CA ASP A 153 -0.67 -6.57 13.75
C ASP A 153 -1.21 -6.03 15.08
N VAL A 154 -1.90 -6.90 15.82
CA VAL A 154 -2.55 -6.56 17.08
C VAL A 154 -2.14 -7.56 18.13
N ASP A 155 -1.84 -7.05 19.33
CA ASP A 155 -1.49 -7.90 20.46
C ASP A 155 -2.66 -8.80 20.90
N GLU A 156 -2.36 -9.89 21.60
CA GLU A 156 -3.36 -10.90 22.04
C GLU A 156 -4.39 -10.37 23.06
N LYS A 157 -4.20 -9.17 23.61
CA LYS A 157 -5.09 -8.55 24.58
C LYS A 157 -5.96 -7.46 23.95
N SER A 158 -5.55 -6.95 22.80
CA SER A 158 -6.30 -6.02 21.97
C SER A 158 -7.35 -6.76 21.15
N ALA A 159 -8.43 -6.07 20.79
CA ALA A 159 -9.39 -6.57 19.81
C ALA A 159 -9.19 -5.87 18.47
N LEU A 160 -9.40 -6.58 17.37
CA LEU A 160 -9.42 -6.03 16.02
C LEU A 160 -10.80 -6.22 15.41
N VAL A 161 -11.46 -5.11 15.07
CA VAL A 161 -12.67 -5.11 14.26
C VAL A 161 -12.32 -4.58 12.89
N GLN A 162 -12.30 -5.45 11.90
CA GLN A 162 -11.92 -5.13 10.53
C GLN A 162 -12.95 -5.60 9.53
N GLY A 163 -12.81 -5.18 8.29
CA GLY A 163 -13.72 -5.61 7.24
C GLY A 163 -13.58 -4.78 5.98
N ARG A 164 -14.57 -4.93 5.09
CA ARG A 164 -14.66 -4.13 3.87
C ARG A 164 -16.03 -3.51 3.74
N VAL A 165 -16.06 -2.30 3.23
CA VAL A 165 -17.27 -1.63 2.76
C VAL A 165 -17.25 -1.68 1.24
N VAL A 166 -18.15 -2.47 0.67
CA VAL A 166 -18.19 -2.78 -0.76
C VAL A 166 -19.54 -2.43 -1.38
N ASP A 167 -19.58 -2.25 -2.69
CA ASP A 167 -20.84 -2.14 -3.41
C ASP A 167 -21.44 -3.51 -3.76
N ARG A 168 -22.60 -3.54 -4.44
CA ARG A 168 -23.24 -4.77 -4.94
C ARG A 168 -22.42 -5.58 -5.95
N ARG A 169 -21.32 -5.01 -6.46
CA ARG A 169 -20.35 -5.68 -7.34
C ARG A 169 -19.08 -6.07 -6.57
N TYR A 170 -19.09 -6.03 -5.24
CA TYR A 170 -17.97 -6.33 -4.35
C TYR A 170 -16.73 -5.44 -4.55
N ARG A 171 -16.90 -4.28 -5.19
CA ARG A 171 -15.83 -3.29 -5.35
C ARG A 171 -15.74 -2.45 -4.08
N GLY A 172 -14.51 -2.19 -3.64
CA GLY A 172 -14.26 -1.31 -2.50
C GLY A 172 -14.89 0.07 -2.65
N MET A 173 -15.42 0.62 -1.55
CA MET A 173 -15.87 2.00 -1.46
C MET A 173 -14.96 2.75 -0.49
N ALA A 174 -14.10 3.60 -1.05
CA ALA A 174 -13.12 4.39 -0.30
C ALA A 174 -13.72 5.66 0.31
N GLY A 175 -13.08 6.18 1.34
CA GLY A 175 -13.40 7.47 1.96
C GLY A 175 -14.64 7.46 2.85
N LEU A 176 -15.25 6.30 3.10
CA LEU A 176 -16.30 6.15 4.11
C LEU A 176 -15.67 6.00 5.49
N VAL A 177 -16.33 6.56 6.51
CA VAL A 177 -15.89 6.48 7.91
C VAL A 177 -16.67 5.38 8.61
N VAL A 178 -15.95 4.45 9.22
CA VAL A 178 -16.48 3.32 9.97
C VAL A 178 -16.25 3.56 11.47
N TYR A 179 -17.29 3.31 12.27
CA TYR A 179 -17.26 3.54 13.70
C TYR A 179 -18.06 2.45 14.45
N LEU A 180 -17.82 2.38 15.77
CA LEU A 180 -18.60 1.55 16.70
C LEU A 180 -19.47 2.46 17.57
N GLY A 181 -20.77 2.20 17.59
CA GLY A 181 -21.75 2.95 18.39
C GLY A 181 -22.39 2.13 19.50
N ASN A 182 -23.03 2.81 20.45
CA ASN A 182 -23.82 2.19 21.52
C ASN A 182 -25.20 1.70 21.02
N GLU A 183 -26.06 1.23 21.93
CA GLU A 183 -27.43 0.80 21.66
C GLU A 183 -28.26 1.89 20.97
N GLN A 184 -28.08 3.16 21.37
CA GLN A 184 -28.71 4.33 20.75
C GLN A 184 -28.03 4.75 19.45
N ARG A 185 -27.11 3.93 18.92
CA ARG A 185 -26.46 4.10 17.61
C ARG A 185 -25.54 5.31 17.51
N GLN A 186 -25.22 5.92 18.64
CA GLN A 186 -24.32 7.06 18.74
C GLN A 186 -22.86 6.58 18.76
N PRO A 187 -21.94 7.21 17.99
CA PRO A 187 -20.54 6.81 17.97
C PRO A 187 -19.89 6.89 19.36
N LEU A 188 -19.25 5.81 19.78
CA LEU A 188 -18.43 5.75 20.99
C LEU A 188 -17.03 6.27 20.67
N ARG A 189 -16.84 7.59 20.77
CA ARG A 189 -15.62 8.29 20.30
C ARG A 189 -14.31 7.73 20.84
N PHE A 190 -14.31 7.19 22.06
CA PHE A 190 -13.12 6.59 22.68
C PHE A 190 -12.65 5.29 22.00
N LEU A 191 -13.46 4.68 21.13
CA LEU A 191 -13.08 3.54 20.28
C LEU A 191 -12.42 3.98 18.96
N GLY A 192 -12.40 5.29 18.67
CA GLY A 192 -11.91 5.83 17.41
C GLY A 192 -12.83 5.55 16.22
N THR A 193 -12.33 5.88 15.03
CA THR A 193 -12.97 5.66 13.73
C THR A 193 -11.92 5.23 12.72
N ALA A 194 -12.33 4.52 11.67
CA ALA A 194 -11.46 4.11 10.57
C ALA A 194 -12.02 4.62 9.24
N GLU A 195 -11.18 5.24 8.41
CA GLU A 195 -11.55 5.57 7.04
C GLU A 195 -11.25 4.37 6.13
N THR A 196 -12.18 4.08 5.24
CA THR A 196 -12.05 3.00 4.25
C THR A 196 -11.05 3.38 3.17
N ASP A 197 -10.12 2.47 2.85
CA ASP A 197 -9.12 2.67 1.81
C ASP A 197 -9.65 2.41 0.39
N GLY A 198 -8.76 2.43 -0.61
CA GLY A 198 -9.11 2.16 -2.02
C GLY A 198 -9.76 0.79 -2.28
N SER A 199 -9.49 -0.19 -1.43
CA SER A 199 -10.12 -1.53 -1.47
C SER A 199 -11.42 -1.60 -0.67
N GLY A 200 -11.82 -0.48 -0.03
CA GLY A 200 -12.92 -0.41 0.92
C GLY A 200 -12.58 -1.00 2.28
N TYR A 201 -11.32 -1.37 2.53
CA TYR A 201 -10.88 -1.99 3.78
C TYR A 201 -10.83 -0.98 4.91
N TYR A 202 -11.20 -1.42 6.10
CA TYR A 202 -11.07 -0.66 7.34
C TYR A 202 -10.61 -1.58 8.48
N ALA A 203 -9.97 -0.99 9.47
CA ALA A 203 -9.54 -1.67 10.69
C ALA A 203 -9.65 -0.75 11.90
N LEU A 204 -10.34 -1.21 12.94
CA LEU A 204 -10.45 -0.58 14.24
C LEU A 204 -9.74 -1.45 15.26
N THR A 205 -8.63 -0.95 15.80
CA THR A 205 -7.87 -1.62 16.86
C THR A 205 -8.32 -1.07 18.21
N ILE A 206 -8.77 -1.95 19.10
CA ILE A 206 -9.29 -1.59 20.42
C ILE A 206 -8.31 -2.08 21.47
N ALA A 207 -7.60 -1.14 22.10
CA ALA A 207 -6.63 -1.44 23.14
C ALA A 207 -7.27 -2.10 24.38
N PRO A 208 -6.50 -2.87 25.18
CA PRO A 208 -7.04 -3.61 26.32
C PRO A 208 -7.72 -2.72 27.37
N GLU A 209 -7.15 -1.54 27.65
CA GLU A 209 -7.73 -0.55 28.55
C GLU A 209 -9.05 0.03 28.04
N THR A 210 -9.23 0.06 26.73
CA THR A 210 -10.44 0.55 26.06
C THR A 210 -11.54 -0.51 26.09
N LEU A 211 -11.17 -1.80 25.97
CA LEU A 211 -12.11 -2.91 26.14
C LEU A 211 -12.73 -2.95 27.55
N ALA A 212 -11.96 -2.62 28.59
CA ALA A 212 -12.51 -2.53 29.95
C ALA A 212 -13.61 -1.46 30.06
N LYS A 213 -13.37 -0.27 29.47
CA LYS A 213 -14.36 0.83 29.42
C LYS A 213 -15.57 0.49 28.56
N LEU A 214 -15.38 -0.34 27.53
CA LEU A 214 -16.43 -0.76 26.61
C LEU A 214 -17.55 -1.51 27.32
N ALA A 215 -17.19 -2.41 28.24
CA ALA A 215 -18.15 -3.20 29.01
C ALA A 215 -19.06 -2.31 29.90
N GLU A 216 -18.56 -1.17 30.38
CA GLU A 216 -19.33 -0.21 31.17
C GLU A 216 -20.17 0.72 30.28
N ALA A 217 -19.60 1.20 29.18
CA ALA A 217 -20.23 2.20 28.31
C ALA A 217 -21.29 1.61 27.36
N ALA A 218 -21.19 0.32 27.03
CA ALA A 218 -22.07 -0.38 26.10
C ALA A 218 -22.30 -1.84 26.55
N PRO A 219 -23.03 -2.05 27.68
CA PRO A 219 -23.26 -3.39 28.23
C PRO A 219 -24.03 -4.31 27.28
N ASP A 220 -24.87 -3.75 26.41
CA ASP A 220 -25.64 -4.46 25.38
C ASP A 220 -24.85 -4.71 24.08
N GLY A 221 -23.55 -4.43 24.11
CA GLY A 221 -22.65 -4.55 22.97
C GLY A 221 -22.59 -3.28 22.12
N VAL A 222 -21.72 -3.30 21.12
CA VAL A 222 -21.56 -2.19 20.18
C VAL A 222 -22.09 -2.53 18.80
N PHE A 223 -22.33 -1.52 17.99
CA PHE A 223 -22.91 -1.67 16.68
C PHE A 223 -22.05 -0.98 15.63
N LEU A 224 -21.76 -1.69 14.54
CA LEU A 224 -21.02 -1.14 13.42
C LEU A 224 -21.88 -0.10 12.67
N GLY A 225 -21.35 1.11 12.54
CA GLY A 225 -21.92 2.17 11.71
C GLY A 225 -20.95 2.57 10.60
N VAL A 226 -21.50 2.96 9.45
CA VAL A 226 -20.75 3.57 8.35
C VAL A 226 -21.40 4.89 7.99
N CYS A 227 -20.60 5.95 7.88
CA CYS A 227 -21.04 7.27 7.46
C CYS A 227 -20.16 7.83 6.34
N THR A 228 -20.71 8.78 5.59
CA THR A 228 -19.93 9.61 4.65
C THR A 228 -18.94 10.51 5.41
N PRO A 229 -17.90 11.07 4.77
CA PRO A 229 -17.02 12.08 5.38
C PRO A 229 -17.76 13.26 6.03
N GLN A 230 -18.96 13.58 5.57
CA GLN A 230 -19.81 14.65 6.11
C GLN A 230 -20.61 14.23 7.35
N GLY A 231 -20.40 13.02 7.87
CA GLY A 231 -21.07 12.48 9.06
C GLY A 231 -22.47 11.89 8.81
N ARG A 232 -22.99 11.92 7.57
CA ARG A 232 -24.26 11.26 7.23
C ARG A 232 -24.12 9.75 7.33
N VAL A 233 -24.88 9.11 8.21
CA VAL A 233 -24.93 7.65 8.35
C VAL A 233 -25.58 7.03 7.12
N VAL A 234 -24.87 6.09 6.48
CA VAL A 234 -25.33 5.36 5.28
C VAL A 234 -25.60 3.90 5.57
N TYR A 235 -25.06 3.36 6.67
CA TYR A 235 -25.33 2.00 7.10
C TYR A 235 -25.20 1.84 8.60
N GLN A 236 -26.01 0.93 9.13
CA GLN A 236 -26.00 0.56 10.53
C GLN A 236 -26.33 -0.92 10.68
N ARG A 237 -25.38 -1.68 11.24
CA ARG A 237 -25.57 -3.12 11.43
C ARG A 237 -26.54 -3.38 12.59
N PRO A 238 -27.63 -4.14 12.40
CA PRO A 238 -28.61 -4.32 13.45
C PRO A 238 -28.09 -5.19 14.61
N GLU A 239 -27.22 -6.16 14.35
CA GLU A 239 -26.68 -7.04 15.39
C GLU A 239 -25.58 -6.36 16.23
N ALA A 240 -25.68 -6.52 17.55
CA ALA A 240 -24.64 -6.13 18.48
C ALA A 240 -23.42 -7.05 18.35
N ILE A 241 -22.23 -6.48 18.54
CA ILE A 241 -20.96 -7.20 18.65
C ILE A 241 -20.36 -6.96 20.04
N PHE A 242 -19.65 -7.95 20.55
CA PHE A 242 -19.02 -7.92 21.88
C PHE A 242 -17.53 -8.19 21.73
N PRO A 243 -16.71 -7.20 21.33
CA PRO A 243 -15.28 -7.38 21.18
C PRO A 243 -14.64 -7.76 22.52
N GLN A 244 -13.84 -8.81 22.53
CA GLN A 244 -13.03 -9.25 23.67
C GLN A 244 -11.54 -9.21 23.31
N GLY A 245 -10.68 -9.22 24.33
CA GLY A 245 -9.23 -9.23 24.11
C GLY A 245 -8.80 -10.46 23.31
N GLY A 246 -8.06 -10.25 22.23
CA GLY A 246 -7.64 -11.28 21.29
C GLY A 246 -8.63 -11.53 20.14
N ASP A 247 -9.83 -10.95 20.19
CA ASP A 247 -10.80 -11.12 19.12
C ASP A 247 -10.34 -10.47 17.82
N ARG A 248 -10.59 -11.17 16.71
CA ARG A 248 -10.39 -10.68 15.35
C ARG A 248 -11.70 -10.80 14.58
N LEU A 249 -12.55 -9.78 14.71
CA LEU A 249 -13.88 -9.74 14.09
C LEU A 249 -13.76 -9.21 12.66
N THR A 250 -14.28 -9.97 11.69
CA THR A 250 -14.37 -9.54 10.28
C THR A 250 -15.82 -9.26 9.91
N LEU A 251 -16.13 -8.02 9.54
CA LEU A 251 -17.49 -7.55 9.26
C LEU A 251 -17.54 -6.91 7.87
N GLU A 252 -18.20 -7.57 6.91
CA GLU A 252 -18.39 -7.00 5.57
C GLU A 252 -19.68 -6.17 5.52
N VAL A 253 -19.63 -5.03 4.84
CA VAL A 253 -20.76 -4.12 4.63
C VAL A 253 -20.97 -3.94 3.13
N VAL A 254 -22.17 -4.27 2.64
CA VAL A 254 -22.55 -4.10 1.23
C VAL A 254 -23.52 -2.93 1.10
N LEU A 255 -23.15 -1.86 0.38
CA LEU A 255 -24.03 -0.70 0.11
C LEU A 255 -24.40 -0.60 -1.37
N GLN A 256 -25.42 0.21 -1.67
CA GLN A 256 -25.63 0.70 -3.03
C GLN A 256 -24.91 2.04 -3.17
N ARG A 257 -24.15 2.23 -4.25
CA ARG A 257 -23.50 3.53 -4.53
C ARG A 257 -24.52 4.66 -4.64
N ASP A 258 -25.73 4.35 -5.10
CA ASP A 258 -26.80 5.34 -5.23
C ASP A 258 -27.23 5.88 -3.86
N ASP A 259 -27.11 5.10 -2.78
CA ASP A 259 -27.39 5.52 -1.40
C ASP A 259 -26.35 6.54 -0.89
N LEU A 260 -25.18 6.61 -1.54
CA LEU A 260 -24.12 7.57 -1.24
C LEU A 260 -24.30 8.92 -1.96
N SER A 261 -25.19 9.00 -2.95
CA SER A 261 -25.48 10.26 -3.63
C SER A 261 -26.01 11.29 -2.62
N PRO A 262 -25.70 12.59 -2.79
CA PRO A 262 -26.43 13.63 -2.07
C PRO A 262 -27.89 13.48 -2.48
N VAL A 263 -28.75 13.10 -1.53
CA VAL A 263 -30.19 13.07 -1.79
C VAL A 263 -30.62 14.53 -1.91
N ASP A 264 -30.81 14.99 -3.14
CA ASP A 264 -31.40 16.28 -3.44
C ASP A 264 -32.73 16.40 -2.66
N GLY A 265 -32.76 17.22 -1.61
CA GLY A 265 -34.00 17.68 -1.00
C GLY A 265 -34.29 17.24 0.44
N GLY A 266 -33.48 16.39 1.05
CA GLY A 266 -33.47 16.32 2.51
C GLY A 266 -32.87 17.62 3.03
N LYS A 267 -33.66 18.56 3.58
CA LYS A 267 -33.11 19.71 4.31
C LYS A 267 -32.01 19.16 5.22
N PRO A 268 -30.76 19.64 5.09
CA PRO A 268 -29.67 19.14 5.92
C PRO A 268 -30.18 19.15 7.35
N VAL A 269 -30.24 17.97 7.98
CA VAL A 269 -30.18 17.94 9.43
C VAL A 269 -28.78 18.45 9.69
N GLU A 270 -28.70 19.78 9.89
CA GLU A 270 -27.47 20.48 10.20
C GLU A 270 -26.90 19.73 11.40
N PRO A 271 -25.81 18.95 11.22
CA PRO A 271 -25.13 18.38 12.36
C PRO A 271 -24.85 19.57 13.26
N PRO A 272 -25.18 19.55 14.57
CA PRO A 272 -24.85 20.66 15.45
C PRO A 272 -23.38 20.96 15.20
N ALA A 273 -23.06 22.16 14.70
CA ALA A 273 -21.77 22.48 14.12
C ALA A 273 -20.67 22.11 15.11
N ALA A 274 -20.18 20.88 15.00
CA ALA A 274 -19.03 20.42 15.74
C ALA A 274 -17.92 21.28 15.17
N LYS A 275 -17.41 22.17 16.02
CA LYS A 275 -16.43 23.20 15.68
C LYS A 275 -15.14 22.51 15.19
N ALA A 276 -15.12 22.10 13.93
CA ALA A 276 -14.04 21.33 13.33
C ALA A 276 -12.76 22.16 13.28
N TRP A 277 -11.62 21.49 13.45
CA TRP A 277 -10.32 22.11 13.32
C TRP A 277 -9.91 22.10 11.85
N VAL A 278 -9.30 23.18 11.39
CA VAL A 278 -8.94 23.38 9.99
C VAL A 278 -7.51 23.85 9.89
N VAL A 279 -6.71 23.15 9.11
CA VAL A 279 -5.40 23.61 8.65
C VAL A 279 -5.51 23.87 7.16
N ARG A 280 -5.26 25.11 6.74
CA ARG A 280 -5.27 25.51 5.33
C ARG A 280 -3.95 26.15 4.96
N GLY A 281 -3.67 26.24 3.67
CA GLY A 281 -2.45 26.89 3.25
C GLY A 281 -2.20 26.83 1.76
N GLN A 282 -0.99 27.26 1.40
CA GLN A 282 -0.49 27.22 0.04
C GLN A 282 0.96 26.73 0.05
N VAL A 283 1.28 25.84 -0.90
CA VAL A 283 2.63 25.39 -1.19
C VAL A 283 3.13 26.09 -2.45
N VAL A 284 4.26 26.76 -2.34
CA VAL A 284 4.91 27.47 -3.45
C VAL A 284 6.38 27.06 -3.54
N ASP A 285 6.96 27.17 -4.72
CA ASP A 285 8.40 27.09 -4.92
C ASP A 285 9.06 28.33 -4.30
N ALA A 286 10.10 28.14 -3.48
CA ALA A 286 10.72 29.24 -2.74
C ALA A 286 11.49 30.21 -3.65
N ASN A 287 11.93 29.76 -4.83
CA ASN A 287 12.68 30.57 -5.78
C ASN A 287 11.75 31.34 -6.72
N THR A 288 10.73 30.68 -7.26
CA THR A 288 9.84 31.28 -8.27
C THR A 288 8.57 31.88 -7.67
N SER A 289 8.23 31.52 -6.43
CA SER A 289 6.91 31.78 -5.83
C SER A 289 5.74 31.20 -6.62
N GLU A 290 6.00 30.28 -7.56
CA GLU A 290 4.95 29.57 -8.29
C GLU A 290 4.32 28.49 -7.41
N ALA A 291 3.02 28.28 -7.58
CA ALA A 291 2.28 27.26 -6.86
C ALA A 291 2.73 25.84 -7.24
N ILE A 292 2.90 24.97 -6.24
CA ILE A 292 3.22 23.55 -6.44
C ILE A 292 1.95 22.73 -6.25
N ALA A 293 1.46 22.13 -7.33
CA ALA A 293 0.30 21.24 -7.32
C ALA A 293 0.70 19.78 -7.12
N GLY A 294 -0.25 18.93 -6.71
CA GLY A 294 -0.06 17.47 -6.65
C GLY A 294 0.77 16.93 -5.47
N VAL A 295 1.32 17.79 -4.61
CA VAL A 295 2.04 17.34 -3.40
C VAL A 295 1.08 17.05 -2.25
N GLN A 296 1.42 16.08 -1.41
CA GLN A 296 0.62 15.72 -0.23
C GLN A 296 1.10 16.49 0.99
N VAL A 297 0.19 17.20 1.63
CA VAL A 297 0.41 17.91 2.90
C VAL A 297 -0.25 17.14 4.03
N SER A 298 0.47 16.88 5.11
CA SER A 298 -0.08 16.24 6.33
C SER A 298 0.03 17.19 7.53
N ALA A 299 -1.03 17.24 8.34
CA ALA A 299 -1.06 17.95 9.63
C ALA A 299 -0.79 16.94 10.75
N ILE A 300 0.12 17.28 11.67
CA ILE A 300 0.63 16.37 12.69
C ILE A 300 0.67 17.09 14.04
N ASP A 301 0.16 16.43 15.09
CA ASP A 301 0.27 16.86 16.49
C ASP A 301 1.53 16.26 17.11
N ASN A 302 2.45 17.12 17.56
CA ASN A 302 3.72 16.74 18.17
C ASN A 302 3.49 16.39 19.65
N ASN A 303 3.19 15.12 19.91
CA ASN A 303 3.06 14.60 21.25
C ASN A 303 4.38 13.95 21.69
N ARG A 304 4.83 14.23 22.93
CA ARG A 304 6.12 13.77 23.50
C ARG A 304 6.43 12.26 23.38
N ARG A 305 5.45 11.41 23.06
CA ARG A 305 5.63 9.96 22.90
C ARG A 305 5.49 9.48 21.46
N PHE A 306 4.53 10.00 20.71
CA PHE A 306 4.25 9.62 19.32
C PHE A 306 3.58 10.80 18.62
N ASP A 307 4.02 11.12 17.41
CA ASP A 307 3.41 12.18 16.60
C ASP A 307 2.11 11.67 15.98
N ASP A 308 0.98 12.32 16.27
CA ASP A 308 -0.34 11.89 15.83
C ASP A 308 -0.71 12.60 14.51
N LYS A 309 -0.92 11.83 13.44
CA LYS A 309 -1.40 12.39 12.17
C LYS A 309 -2.86 12.81 12.31
N LEU A 310 -3.11 14.11 12.20
CA LEU A 310 -4.45 14.71 12.31
C LEU A 310 -5.23 14.63 11.00
N GLY A 311 -4.53 14.66 9.85
CA GLY A 311 -5.15 14.54 8.53
C GLY A 311 -4.16 14.84 7.40
N SER A 312 -4.60 14.70 6.15
CA SER A 312 -3.80 15.10 4.97
C SER A 312 -4.66 15.55 3.79
N ALA A 313 -4.07 16.34 2.89
CA ALA A 313 -4.70 16.82 1.66
C ALA A 313 -3.67 16.90 0.53
N ILE A 314 -4.12 16.78 -0.73
CA ILE A 314 -3.30 17.05 -1.91
C ILE A 314 -3.50 18.52 -2.31
N THR A 315 -2.40 19.22 -2.62
CA THR A 315 -2.46 20.60 -3.13
C THR A 315 -3.11 20.66 -4.51
N ASP A 316 -3.98 21.64 -4.73
CA ASP A 316 -4.62 21.88 -6.03
C ASP A 316 -3.69 22.60 -7.03
N ALA A 317 -4.22 22.96 -8.21
CA ALA A 317 -3.46 23.69 -9.25
C ALA A 317 -2.93 25.06 -8.81
N LYS A 318 -3.46 25.62 -7.71
CA LYS A 318 -2.99 26.87 -7.11
C LYS A 318 -2.06 26.60 -5.92
N GLY A 319 -1.67 25.34 -5.70
CA GLY A 319 -0.85 24.92 -4.57
C GLY A 319 -1.60 24.97 -3.25
N THR A 320 -2.92 25.20 -3.26
CA THR A 320 -3.71 25.39 -2.04
C THR A 320 -4.17 24.05 -1.49
N PHE A 321 -4.22 23.95 -0.16
CA PHE A 321 -4.69 22.76 0.54
C PHE A 321 -5.58 23.13 1.72
N ARG A 322 -6.45 22.18 2.11
CA ARG A 322 -7.31 22.30 3.29
C ARG A 322 -7.48 20.93 3.94
N ILE A 323 -7.06 20.81 5.18
CA ILE A 323 -7.16 19.62 6.03
C ILE A 323 -8.18 19.96 7.11
N THR A 324 -9.25 19.17 7.20
CA THR A 324 -10.25 19.30 8.28
C THR A 324 -10.12 18.08 9.18
N TYR A 325 -10.05 18.28 10.48
CA TYR A 325 -9.89 17.19 11.45
C TYR A 325 -10.69 17.48 12.72
N ASP A 326 -10.99 16.41 13.46
CA ASP A 326 -11.52 16.53 14.82
C ASP A 326 -10.35 16.47 15.80
N PHE A 327 -10.30 17.41 16.72
CA PHE A 327 -9.33 17.43 17.79
C PHE A 327 -10.07 17.75 19.09
N GLN A 328 -10.00 16.81 20.02
CA GLN A 328 -10.53 16.98 21.37
C GLN A 328 -9.33 17.08 22.30
N SER A 329 -9.26 18.20 23.01
CA SER A 329 -8.31 18.34 24.11
C SER A 329 -8.50 17.17 25.07
N ARG A 330 -7.39 16.63 25.60
CA ARG A 330 -7.47 15.59 26.63
C ARG A 330 -8.35 16.10 27.78
N HIS A 331 -9.13 15.21 28.40
CA HIS A 331 -10.11 15.55 29.44
C HIS A 331 -9.56 16.38 30.61
N ASP A 332 -8.25 16.37 30.84
CA ASP A 332 -7.59 17.11 31.93
C ASP A 332 -6.93 18.42 31.47
N ALA A 333 -6.94 18.70 30.16
CA ALA A 333 -6.45 19.96 29.60
C ALA A 333 -7.60 21.00 29.60
N PRO A 334 -7.29 22.30 29.74
CA PRO A 334 -8.28 23.36 29.54
C PRO A 334 -9.02 23.13 28.22
N GLU A 335 -10.35 23.35 28.19
CA GLU A 335 -11.20 23.13 27.00
C GLU A 335 -10.72 23.88 25.73
N ASP A 336 -9.83 24.86 25.90
CA ASP A 336 -9.24 25.66 24.83
C ASP A 336 -7.84 25.21 24.38
N ARG A 337 -7.31 24.08 24.88
CA ARG A 337 -5.99 23.61 24.45
C ARG A 337 -6.06 22.92 23.08
N GLY A 338 -5.44 23.47 22.04
CA GLY A 338 -5.26 22.85 20.73
C GLY A 338 -4.01 21.98 20.61
N PRO A 339 -3.80 21.33 19.44
CA PRO A 339 -2.64 20.47 19.19
C PRO A 339 -1.34 21.28 19.13
N ASP A 340 -0.21 20.66 19.41
CA ASP A 340 1.11 21.19 19.13
C ASP A 340 1.44 20.88 17.66
N LEU A 341 1.00 21.75 16.76
CA LEU A 341 0.85 21.44 15.34
C LEU A 341 2.12 21.71 14.52
N TYR A 342 2.46 20.78 13.63
CA TYR A 342 3.34 21.03 12.49
C TYR A 342 2.80 20.37 11.20
N VAL A 343 3.34 20.76 10.05
CA VAL A 343 2.97 20.20 8.75
C VAL A 343 4.17 19.61 8.02
N THR A 344 3.94 18.55 7.27
CA THR A 344 4.92 17.95 6.36
C THR A 344 4.38 17.98 4.92
N VAL A 345 5.27 18.15 3.96
CA VAL A 345 4.96 18.05 2.52
C VAL A 345 5.80 16.95 1.91
N ILE A 346 5.14 16.03 1.21
CA ILE A 346 5.78 14.92 0.48
C ILE A 346 5.40 14.97 -1.00
N ASP A 347 6.32 14.57 -1.88
CA ASP A 347 6.07 14.44 -3.31
C ASP A 347 5.31 13.14 -3.66
N GLU A 348 4.97 12.97 -4.96
CA GLU A 348 4.31 11.76 -5.45
C GLU A 348 5.15 10.48 -5.29
N ALA A 349 6.47 10.61 -5.16
CA ALA A 349 7.38 9.50 -4.92
C ALA A 349 7.54 9.15 -3.42
N GLY A 350 6.93 9.94 -2.53
CA GLY A 350 7.00 9.79 -1.08
C GLY A 350 8.21 10.45 -0.43
N ASN A 351 8.98 11.27 -1.15
CA ASN A 351 10.09 12.02 -0.57
C ASN A 351 9.56 13.23 0.20
N GLN A 352 10.07 13.46 1.41
CA GLN A 352 9.72 14.64 2.19
C GLN A 352 10.42 15.88 1.62
N LEU A 353 9.63 16.79 1.06
CA LEU A 353 10.09 18.06 0.51
C LEU A 353 10.23 19.14 1.58
N PHE A 354 9.40 19.08 2.63
CA PHE A 354 9.36 20.10 3.68
C PHE A 354 8.81 19.53 5.00
N SER A 355 9.27 20.10 6.11
CA SER A 355 8.69 19.91 7.44
C SER A 355 8.78 21.20 8.24
N SER A 356 7.65 21.62 8.83
CA SER A 356 7.64 22.76 9.76
C SER A 356 7.92 22.34 11.21
N GLN A 357 8.50 21.17 11.45
CA GLN A 357 8.72 20.66 12.82
C GLN A 357 9.64 21.56 13.66
N SER A 358 10.60 22.24 13.03
CA SER A 358 11.42 23.27 13.70
C SER A 358 10.66 24.55 14.04
N GLU A 359 9.51 24.76 13.39
CA GLU A 359 8.59 25.88 13.57
C GLU A 359 7.25 25.39 14.15
N LEU A 360 7.35 24.52 15.16
CA LEU A 360 6.20 23.97 15.85
C LEU A 360 5.27 25.09 16.32
N ARG A 361 3.96 24.96 16.06
CA ARG A 361 2.92 25.85 16.58
C ARG A 361 2.29 25.24 17.82
N PRO A 362 2.80 25.55 19.03
CA PRO A 362 2.24 24.99 20.24
C PRO A 362 0.82 25.50 20.44
N ASN A 363 -0.06 24.64 20.93
CA ASN A 363 -1.44 25.01 21.25
C ASN A 363 -2.13 25.75 20.09
N ALA A 364 -2.04 25.18 18.89
CA ALA A 364 -2.62 25.73 17.67
C ALA A 364 -4.10 26.10 17.87
N SER A 365 -4.57 27.08 17.12
CA SER A 365 -5.96 27.49 17.11
C SER A 365 -6.82 26.58 16.22
N ARG A 366 -8.15 26.74 16.29
CA ARG A 366 -9.09 25.96 15.47
C ARG A 366 -8.90 26.17 13.97
N GLU A 367 -8.33 27.29 13.56
CA GLU A 367 -8.02 27.58 12.17
C GLU A 367 -6.59 28.05 12.03
N GLU A 368 -5.75 27.20 11.46
CA GLU A 368 -4.35 27.52 11.19
C GLU A 368 -4.11 27.71 9.68
N GLU A 369 -3.29 28.70 9.35
CA GLU A 369 -2.83 28.95 7.99
C GLU A 369 -1.33 28.78 7.84
N PHE A 370 -0.90 27.98 6.86
CA PHE A 370 0.51 27.77 6.51
C PHE A 370 0.82 28.29 5.10
N LYS A 371 1.91 29.04 4.96
CA LYS A 371 2.50 29.35 3.66
C LYS A 371 3.83 28.62 3.59
N ILE A 372 3.89 27.60 2.75
CA ILE A 372 5.01 26.69 2.67
C ILE A 372 5.80 27.04 1.42
N ALA A 373 7.01 27.55 1.60
CA ALA A 373 7.94 27.79 0.51
C ALA A 373 8.93 26.62 0.46
N ILE A 374 8.84 25.79 -0.57
CA ILE A 374 9.75 24.66 -0.78
C ILE A 374 10.85 25.17 -1.70
N ALA A 375 12.07 25.30 -1.19
CA ALA A 375 13.20 25.47 -2.09
C ALA A 375 13.29 24.20 -2.95
N ALA A 376 13.13 24.33 -4.27
CA ALA A 376 13.51 23.26 -5.19
C ALA A 376 14.90 22.81 -4.76
N SER A 377 15.02 21.59 -4.24
CA SER A 377 16.18 21.09 -3.47
C SER A 377 17.50 21.59 -4.04
N THR A 378 17.96 22.75 -3.56
CA THR A 378 19.32 23.25 -3.69
C THR A 378 19.82 23.32 -2.27
N THR A 379 20.05 22.15 -1.69
CA THR A 379 21.03 22.02 -0.62
C THR A 379 22.36 21.76 -1.32
N PRO A 380 23.24 22.76 -1.51
CA PRO A 380 24.62 22.46 -1.88
C PRO A 380 25.29 21.84 -0.65
N GLY A 381 25.34 20.51 -0.60
CA GLY A 381 26.13 19.78 0.39
C GLY A 381 25.61 18.41 0.81
N ALA A 382 24.33 18.11 0.61
CA ALA A 382 23.83 16.74 0.76
C ALA A 382 23.56 16.22 -0.65
N THR A 383 24.49 15.45 -1.21
CA THR A 383 24.26 14.76 -2.48
C THR A 383 23.05 13.87 -2.30
N GLU A 384 21.90 14.31 -2.82
CA GLU A 384 20.65 13.57 -2.73
C GLU A 384 20.87 12.24 -3.44
N LEU A 385 20.88 11.15 -2.66
CA LEU A 385 21.18 9.85 -3.21
C LEU A 385 20.03 9.44 -4.13
N PRO A 386 20.30 9.01 -5.37
CA PRO A 386 19.26 8.62 -6.31
C PRO A 386 18.63 7.27 -5.90
N LEU A 387 17.71 7.31 -4.93
CA LEU A 387 17.01 6.14 -4.36
C LEU A 387 15.92 5.56 -5.28
N ASN A 388 15.78 6.09 -6.50
CA ASN A 388 14.80 5.64 -7.50
C ASN A 388 15.24 4.39 -8.29
N GLY A 389 16.27 3.67 -7.82
CA GLY A 389 16.87 2.54 -8.53
C GLY A 389 17.72 2.93 -9.75
N SER A 390 18.16 4.20 -9.85
CA SER A 390 19.22 4.57 -10.82
C SER A 390 20.59 4.08 -10.40
N VAL A 391 20.78 3.82 -9.10
CA VAL A 391 22.07 3.46 -8.52
C VAL A 391 21.88 2.29 -7.57
N LEU A 392 22.81 1.35 -7.62
CA LEU A 392 22.87 0.20 -6.73
C LEU A 392 24.19 0.24 -5.96
N TRP A 393 24.13 0.16 -4.63
CA TRP A 393 25.31 0.21 -3.77
C TRP A 393 25.77 -1.18 -3.33
N PHE A 394 27.08 -1.32 -3.17
CA PHE A 394 27.77 -2.56 -2.84
C PHE A 394 28.56 -2.40 -1.55
N ALA A 395 28.83 -3.52 -0.88
CA ALA A 395 29.75 -3.52 0.25
C ALA A 395 31.22 -3.33 -0.23
N THR A 396 32.05 -2.74 0.64
CA THR A 396 33.49 -2.55 0.42
C THR A 396 34.17 -3.88 0.05
N GLY A 397 35.00 -3.86 -0.98
CA GLY A 397 35.74 -5.03 -1.48
C GLY A 397 34.86 -6.16 -2.00
N SER A 398 33.59 -5.89 -2.31
CA SER A 398 32.60 -6.94 -2.60
C SER A 398 31.75 -6.66 -3.83
N THR A 399 31.24 -7.75 -4.43
CA THR A 399 30.14 -7.74 -5.41
C THR A 399 28.78 -8.01 -4.77
N LYS A 400 28.71 -8.10 -3.44
CA LYS A 400 27.45 -8.20 -2.70
C LYS A 400 26.85 -6.82 -2.51
N PHE A 401 25.53 -6.73 -2.66
CA PHE A 401 24.79 -5.51 -2.38
C PHE A 401 24.90 -5.09 -0.91
N ARG A 402 24.82 -3.78 -0.72
CA ARG A 402 24.77 -3.17 0.59
C ARG A 402 23.40 -3.45 1.25
N GLN A 403 23.42 -3.76 2.54
CA GLN A 403 22.22 -4.08 3.35
C GLN A 403 22.22 -3.43 4.74
N ASP A 404 23.29 -2.74 5.12
CA ASP A 404 23.48 -2.10 6.44
C ASP A 404 22.71 -0.78 6.60
N ASP A 405 22.20 -0.19 5.50
CA ASP A 405 21.34 0.99 5.51
C ASP A 405 20.05 0.69 4.75
N ASP A 406 18.90 0.83 5.42
CA ASP A 406 17.56 0.59 4.83
C ASP A 406 17.27 1.46 3.60
N ARG A 407 17.88 2.64 3.50
CA ARG A 407 17.77 3.55 2.35
C ARG A 407 18.59 3.02 1.16
N LEU A 408 19.73 2.42 1.43
CA LEU A 408 20.69 1.91 0.44
C LEU A 408 20.59 0.39 0.24
N ASN A 409 19.52 -0.22 0.74
CA ASN A 409 19.27 -1.65 0.61
C ASN A 409 19.24 -2.04 -0.87
N GLY A 410 20.29 -2.71 -1.32
CA GLY A 410 20.49 -2.96 -2.74
C GLY A 410 19.46 -3.93 -3.34
N GLU A 411 18.85 -4.82 -2.55
CA GLU A 411 17.77 -5.68 -3.04
C GLU A 411 16.50 -4.88 -3.34
N ARG A 412 16.12 -3.96 -2.44
CA ARG A 412 15.00 -3.04 -2.65
C ARG A 412 15.24 -2.18 -3.89
N LEU A 413 16.44 -1.63 -4.01
CA LEU A 413 16.82 -0.77 -5.14
C LEU A 413 16.91 -1.55 -6.46
N LEU A 414 17.36 -2.81 -6.44
CA LEU A 414 17.38 -3.67 -7.61
C LEU A 414 15.95 -3.94 -8.13
N LYS A 415 14.98 -4.20 -7.24
CA LYS A 415 13.57 -4.35 -7.64
C LYS A 415 13.02 -3.08 -8.31
N LEU A 416 13.40 -1.90 -7.81
CA LEU A 416 13.04 -0.62 -8.43
C LEU A 416 13.72 -0.45 -9.80
N ALA A 417 15.01 -0.77 -9.89
CA ALA A 417 15.78 -0.73 -11.12
C ALA A 417 15.19 -1.64 -12.23
N ILE A 418 14.82 -2.87 -11.88
CA ILE A 418 14.17 -3.82 -12.82
C ILE A 418 12.87 -3.22 -13.38
N ARG A 419 11.97 -2.73 -12.51
CA ARG A 419 10.70 -2.15 -12.96
C ARG A 419 10.92 -0.94 -13.88
N ARG A 420 11.84 -0.06 -13.49
CA ARG A 420 12.16 1.15 -14.25
C ARG A 420 12.77 0.82 -15.62
N THR A 421 13.73 -0.10 -15.67
CA THR A 421 14.38 -0.51 -16.93
C THR A 421 13.41 -1.24 -17.85
N GLN A 422 12.55 -2.13 -17.33
CA GLN A 422 11.49 -2.77 -18.12
C GLN A 422 10.51 -1.74 -18.71
N GLN A 423 10.08 -0.76 -17.91
CA GLN A 423 9.23 0.34 -18.40
C GLN A 423 9.93 1.13 -19.51
N PHE A 424 11.20 1.45 -19.32
CA PHE A 424 11.99 2.17 -20.31
C PHE A 424 12.09 1.42 -21.65
N ILE A 425 12.38 0.12 -21.63
CA ILE A 425 12.46 -0.70 -22.85
C ILE A 425 11.10 -0.83 -23.54
N ARG A 426 10.00 -0.96 -22.78
CA ARG A 426 8.64 -0.94 -23.37
C ARG A 426 8.36 0.35 -24.13
N GLN A 427 8.81 1.49 -23.61
CA GLN A 427 8.64 2.80 -24.23
C GLN A 427 9.66 3.08 -25.34
N ASN A 428 10.85 2.49 -25.24
CA ASN A 428 11.97 2.68 -26.15
C ASN A 428 12.49 1.31 -26.61
N PRO A 429 11.84 0.64 -27.57
CA PRO A 429 12.23 -0.70 -27.99
C PRO A 429 13.66 -0.81 -28.56
N ASN A 430 14.25 0.32 -28.99
CA ASN A 430 15.64 0.42 -29.46
C ASN A 430 16.57 1.09 -28.42
N GLY A 431 16.07 1.33 -27.21
CA GLY A 431 16.83 1.89 -26.10
C GLY A 431 18.00 1.00 -25.70
N GLN A 432 19.03 1.63 -25.15
CA GLN A 432 20.19 0.96 -24.57
C GLN A 432 20.27 1.32 -23.09
N ILE A 433 20.76 0.39 -22.28
CA ILE A 433 20.98 0.57 -20.85
C ILE A 433 22.48 0.39 -20.62
N ALA A 434 23.14 1.41 -20.10
CA ALA A 434 24.54 1.35 -19.72
C ALA A 434 24.67 1.17 -18.21
N LEU A 435 25.44 0.17 -17.82
CA LEU A 435 25.76 -0.19 -16.43
C LEU A 435 27.19 0.26 -16.17
N GLN A 436 27.34 1.31 -15.36
CA GLN A 436 28.63 1.91 -15.06
C GLN A 436 29.04 1.51 -13.65
N GLY A 437 30.03 0.63 -13.54
CA GLY A 437 30.55 0.18 -12.25
C GLY A 437 31.59 1.16 -11.70
N TYR A 438 31.52 1.41 -10.41
CA TYR A 438 32.44 2.26 -9.66
C TYR A 438 32.97 1.51 -8.44
N ALA A 439 34.17 1.90 -8.03
CA ALA A 439 34.86 1.45 -6.85
C ALA A 439 35.31 2.66 -6.02
N SER A 440 35.63 2.44 -4.75
CA SER A 440 36.24 3.47 -3.92
C SER A 440 37.75 3.24 -3.76
N SER A 441 38.45 4.23 -3.22
CA SER A 441 39.86 4.09 -2.84
C SER A 441 40.12 3.03 -1.76
N GLU A 442 39.09 2.52 -1.08
CA GLU A 442 39.17 1.40 -0.15
C GLU A 442 39.10 0.02 -0.83
N ASP A 443 38.74 -0.04 -2.12
CA ASP A 443 38.59 -1.30 -2.86
C ASP A 443 39.94 -1.85 -3.40
N GLY A 444 41.06 -1.24 -3.04
CA GLY A 444 42.42 -1.71 -3.36
C GLY A 444 43.18 -0.77 -4.30
N THR A 445 44.18 -1.32 -5.00
CA THR A 445 44.92 -0.59 -6.03
C THR A 445 44.01 -0.17 -7.19
N PRO A 446 44.36 0.85 -8.00
CA PRO A 446 43.55 1.27 -9.14
C PRO A 446 43.18 0.13 -10.10
N GLU A 447 44.09 -0.83 -10.29
CA GLU A 447 43.88 -2.01 -11.14
C GLU A 447 42.87 -2.99 -10.53
N GLU A 448 42.98 -3.25 -9.22
CA GLU A 448 42.02 -4.07 -8.47
C GLU A 448 40.63 -3.43 -8.42
N ALA A 449 40.57 -2.12 -8.16
CA ALA A 449 39.34 -1.33 -8.11
C ALA A 449 38.64 -1.30 -9.47
N LEU A 450 39.39 -1.17 -10.58
CA LEU A 450 38.83 -1.26 -11.94
C LEU A 450 38.22 -2.63 -12.22
N SER A 451 38.93 -3.72 -11.86
CA SER A 451 38.40 -5.08 -12.01
C SER A 451 37.18 -5.34 -11.13
N LEU A 452 37.15 -4.80 -9.92
CA LEU A 452 36.00 -4.94 -9.02
C LEU A 452 34.78 -4.16 -9.52
N ALA A 453 34.99 -2.93 -10.01
CA ALA A 453 33.96 -2.12 -10.64
C ALA A 453 33.31 -2.83 -11.83
N GLU A 454 34.12 -3.46 -12.70
CA GLU A 454 33.63 -4.30 -13.81
C GLU A 454 32.74 -5.43 -13.31
N LYS A 455 33.23 -6.23 -12.35
CA LYS A 455 32.49 -7.36 -11.78
C LYS A 455 31.17 -6.93 -11.13
N ARG A 456 31.12 -5.78 -10.46
CA ARG A 456 29.87 -5.25 -9.89
C ARG A 456 28.84 -4.98 -10.99
N ALA A 457 29.25 -4.33 -12.09
CA ALA A 457 28.36 -4.05 -13.20
C ALA A 457 27.91 -5.32 -13.94
N GLU A 458 28.78 -6.33 -14.08
CA GLU A 458 28.42 -7.65 -14.63
C GLU A 458 27.38 -8.38 -13.75
N VAL A 459 27.50 -8.31 -12.42
CA VAL A 459 26.51 -8.88 -11.50
C VAL A 459 25.14 -8.23 -11.69
N VAL A 460 25.08 -6.90 -11.80
CA VAL A 460 23.82 -6.19 -12.10
C VAL A 460 23.28 -6.59 -13.47
N GLN A 461 24.14 -6.71 -14.49
CA GLN A 461 23.74 -7.16 -15.82
C GLN A 461 23.07 -8.54 -15.77
N ALA A 462 23.71 -9.50 -15.10
CA ALA A 462 23.19 -10.87 -14.97
C ALA A 462 21.81 -10.89 -14.30
N MET A 463 21.61 -10.09 -13.25
CA MET A 463 20.32 -9.97 -12.56
C MET A 463 19.24 -9.33 -13.42
N LEU A 464 19.58 -8.31 -14.21
CA LEU A 464 18.64 -7.71 -15.17
C LEU A 464 18.25 -8.69 -16.28
N VAL A 465 19.21 -9.46 -16.80
CA VAL A 465 18.93 -10.53 -17.78
C VAL A 465 18.02 -11.60 -17.19
N GLN A 466 18.28 -12.02 -15.94
CA GLN A 466 17.43 -12.97 -15.22
C GLN A 466 16.00 -12.43 -15.03
N ALA A 467 15.83 -11.11 -14.90
CA ALA A 467 14.55 -10.41 -14.87
C ALA A 467 13.94 -10.15 -16.28
N ASN A 468 14.35 -10.94 -17.28
CA ASN A 468 13.89 -10.92 -18.66
C ASN A 468 14.20 -9.62 -19.43
N LEU A 469 15.24 -8.87 -19.05
CA LEU A 469 15.74 -7.80 -19.91
C LEU A 469 16.60 -8.35 -21.05
N PRO A 470 16.47 -7.81 -22.28
CA PRO A 470 17.20 -8.32 -23.44
C PRO A 470 18.70 -7.97 -23.32
N ALA A 471 19.55 -9.00 -23.25
CA ALA A 471 20.99 -8.83 -23.03
C ALA A 471 21.69 -7.95 -24.08
N ASN A 472 21.19 -7.92 -25.32
CA ASN A 472 21.72 -7.07 -26.40
C ASN A 472 21.39 -5.58 -26.27
N GLN A 473 20.61 -5.19 -25.26
CA GLN A 473 20.34 -3.78 -24.91
C GLN A 473 21.07 -3.35 -23.64
N LEU A 474 21.87 -4.24 -23.04
CA LEU A 474 22.66 -3.96 -21.85
C LEU A 474 24.14 -3.83 -22.24
N SER A 475 24.79 -2.80 -21.73
CA SER A 475 26.24 -2.60 -21.88
C SER A 475 26.88 -2.39 -20.51
N VAL A 476 28.06 -2.96 -20.31
CA VAL A 476 28.82 -2.88 -19.06
C VAL A 476 30.07 -2.04 -19.30
N ALA A 477 30.37 -1.14 -18.37
CA ALA A 477 31.59 -0.35 -18.37
C ALA A 477 32.12 -0.17 -16.94
N ALA A 478 33.42 -0.41 -16.74
CA ALA A 478 34.10 -0.12 -15.49
C ALA A 478 34.69 1.29 -15.52
N GLN A 479 34.39 2.09 -14.50
CA GLN A 479 34.94 3.45 -14.34
C GLN A 479 36.11 3.49 -13.35
N GLY A 480 36.30 2.43 -12.54
CA GLY A 480 37.37 2.36 -11.54
C GLY A 480 37.04 3.17 -10.29
N ILE A 481 38.08 3.77 -9.69
CA ILE A 481 37.95 4.58 -8.47
C ILE A 481 37.21 5.88 -8.78
N ASP A 482 36.15 6.15 -8.02
CA ASP A 482 35.44 7.42 -8.01
C ASP A 482 35.38 7.96 -6.57
N ASP A 483 35.64 9.25 -6.41
CA ASP A 483 35.61 9.94 -5.12
C ASP A 483 34.59 11.10 -5.15
N SER A 484 33.59 11.01 -6.03
CA SER A 484 32.59 12.07 -6.24
C SER A 484 31.65 12.24 -5.05
N TYR A 485 31.43 11.19 -4.25
CA TYR A 485 30.72 11.28 -2.98
C TYR A 485 31.71 11.44 -1.82
N ALA A 486 31.40 12.36 -0.91
CA ALA A 486 32.20 12.62 0.30
C ALA A 486 32.26 11.40 1.23
N GLU A 487 31.20 10.59 1.26
CA GLU A 487 31.20 9.32 1.99
C GLU A 487 31.70 8.20 1.06
N VAL A 488 32.85 7.62 1.42
CA VAL A 488 33.56 6.59 0.63
C VAL A 488 32.66 5.40 0.27
N SER A 489 31.76 5.02 1.19
CA SER A 489 30.81 3.92 1.01
C SER A 489 29.81 4.16 -0.13
N LEU A 490 29.57 5.41 -0.53
CA LEU A 490 28.66 5.78 -1.60
C LEU A 490 29.33 5.70 -2.98
N ASN A 491 30.66 5.56 -3.03
CA ASN A 491 31.41 5.40 -4.26
C ASN A 491 31.43 3.94 -4.77
N GLN A 492 31.06 2.98 -3.92
CA GLN A 492 30.98 1.56 -4.24
C GLN A 492 29.62 1.24 -4.88
N ARG A 493 29.45 1.58 -6.16
CA ARG A 493 28.13 1.56 -6.79
C ARG A 493 28.13 1.10 -8.25
N VAL A 494 26.94 0.84 -8.77
CA VAL A 494 26.67 0.71 -10.20
C VAL A 494 25.57 1.69 -10.58
N ASP A 495 25.88 2.58 -11.53
CA ASP A 495 24.92 3.52 -12.10
C ASP A 495 24.24 2.90 -13.33
N ILE A 496 22.91 3.02 -13.39
CA ILE A 496 22.06 2.50 -14.46
C ILE A 496 21.59 3.68 -15.32
N VAL A 497 22.23 3.85 -16.47
CA VAL A 497 21.97 4.96 -17.38
C VAL A 497 21.09 4.50 -18.54
N LEU A 498 19.92 5.12 -18.67
CA LEU A 498 18.94 4.82 -19.71
C LEU A 498 19.18 5.72 -20.94
N LEU A 499 19.59 5.13 -22.05
CA LEU A 499 19.94 5.83 -23.27
C LEU A 499 18.81 5.64 -24.30
N PRO A 500 17.97 6.65 -24.57
CA PRO A 500 16.95 6.52 -25.60
C PRO A 500 17.65 6.21 -26.92
N GLY A 501 17.24 5.12 -27.56
CA GLY A 501 17.84 4.67 -28.81
C GLY A 501 17.83 5.84 -29.78
N ARG A 502 18.97 6.11 -30.44
CA ARG A 502 18.96 7.07 -31.53
C ARG A 502 17.94 6.55 -32.53
N LEU A 503 16.82 7.27 -32.69
CA LEU A 503 15.91 7.07 -33.82
C LEU A 503 16.84 6.95 -35.01
N GLY A 504 16.90 5.75 -35.59
CA GLY A 504 17.78 5.49 -36.71
C GLY A 504 17.57 6.67 -37.63
N ARG A 505 18.62 7.45 -37.91
CA ARG A 505 18.57 8.32 -39.07
C ARG A 505 18.24 7.35 -40.17
N ASP A 506 16.98 7.33 -40.57
CA ASP A 506 16.53 6.61 -41.75
C ASP A 506 17.61 6.90 -42.75
N ARG A 507 18.32 5.84 -43.15
CA ARG A 507 19.28 5.95 -44.24
C ARG A 507 18.46 6.58 -45.35
N ILE A 508 18.60 7.90 -45.53
CA ILE A 508 17.93 8.67 -46.56
C ILE A 508 18.30 7.89 -47.80
N GLY A 509 17.30 7.18 -48.32
CA GLY A 509 17.48 6.23 -49.38
C GLY A 509 18.26 6.90 -50.48
N ASN A 510 19.20 6.16 -51.06
CA ASN A 510 19.79 6.42 -52.35
C ASN A 510 18.88 7.31 -53.20
N ARG A 511 19.13 8.62 -53.22
CA ARG A 511 18.57 9.47 -54.25
C ARG A 511 19.07 8.87 -55.56
N PRO A 512 18.21 8.52 -56.52
CA PRO A 512 18.66 8.07 -57.82
C PRO A 512 19.58 9.17 -58.37
N ARG A 513 20.78 8.78 -58.81
CA ARG A 513 21.73 9.68 -59.47
C ARG A 513 20.99 10.37 -60.62
N GLY A 514 20.67 11.64 -60.42
CA GLY A 514 20.05 12.48 -61.42
C GLY A 514 20.91 12.52 -62.68
N ASN A 515 20.22 12.50 -63.81
CA ASN A 515 20.74 12.63 -65.16
C ASN A 515 21.84 13.69 -65.27
N ARG A 516 22.93 13.30 -65.93
CA ARG A 516 23.88 14.24 -66.54
C ARG A 516 23.11 15.17 -67.49
N PHE A 517 23.21 16.46 -67.20
CA PHE A 517 22.91 17.53 -68.14
C PHE A 517 23.99 17.50 -69.24
N ASP A 518 23.59 17.38 -70.50
CA ASP A 518 24.47 17.49 -71.68
C ASP A 518 24.38 18.93 -72.21
N PRO A 519 25.47 19.73 -72.17
CA PRO A 519 25.45 21.11 -72.63
C PRO A 519 25.70 21.27 -74.14
N SER A 520 25.65 20.21 -74.96
CA SER A 520 25.93 20.29 -76.41
C SER A 520 24.72 20.54 -77.32
N ARG A 521 23.60 21.02 -76.77
CA ARG A 521 22.48 21.58 -77.56
C ARG A 521 22.22 23.01 -77.16
N PHE A 522 23.06 23.94 -77.61
CA PHE A 522 22.71 25.30 -78.01
C PHE A 522 23.83 25.89 -78.87
#